data_AF-A0A436V2G9-F1
#
_entry.id   AF-A0A436V2G9-F1
#
_cell.length_a   1.000
_cell.length_b   1.000
_cell.length_c   1.000
_cell.angle_alpha   90.00
_cell.angle_beta   90.00
_cell.angle_gamma   90.00
#
_symmetry.space_group_name_H-M   'P 1'
#
loop_
_entity.id
_entity.type
_entity.pdbx_description
1 polymer ?
#
loop_
_entity_poly.entity_id
_entity_poly.type
_entity_poly.pdbx_seq_one_letter_code
_entity_poly.pdbx_strand_id
1 'polypeptide(L)'
;SILFRAFHHLEVEGLDNLKAAGPAPILALNHVSFLDGPLALTLTDEEPVFAIDHTIAQAWWMKPFLKLARALPLNPAKPMSTRTLIKIVQGGDPLVIFPEGRITVTGGLMKVYDGAAMVADKTGSMVVPVRIDGLEKSYFSRLTSQHVRRRLFPKV
;
A
#
# COMPACT_ATOMS: atom_id res chain seq x y z
N SER A 1 -7.16 2.06 -12.90
CA SER A 1 -8.13 2.93 -12.21
C SER A 1 -9.60 2.66 -12.59
N ILE A 2 -9.93 2.35 -13.86
CA ILE A 2 -11.31 2.22 -14.38
C ILE A 2 -12.28 1.44 -13.46
N LEU A 3 -11.92 0.24 -13.01
CA LEU A 3 -12.78 -0.59 -12.14
C LEU A 3 -13.11 0.12 -10.80
N PHE A 4 -12.13 0.74 -10.15
CA PHE A 4 -12.35 1.51 -8.93
C PHE A 4 -13.17 2.78 -9.19
N ARG A 5 -13.02 3.45 -10.33
CA ARG A 5 -13.89 4.58 -10.70
C ARG A 5 -15.34 4.14 -10.95
N ALA A 6 -15.54 3.03 -11.66
CA ALA A 6 -16.87 2.54 -12.03
C ALA A 6 -17.65 1.94 -10.85
N PHE A 7 -17.01 1.10 -10.03
CA PHE A 7 -17.67 0.43 -8.90
C PHE A 7 -17.56 1.24 -7.61
N HIS A 8 -16.36 1.71 -7.26
CA HIS A 8 -16.06 2.38 -6.00
C HIS A 8 -16.11 3.91 -6.06
N HIS A 9 -16.58 4.50 -7.18
CA HIS A 9 -16.68 5.96 -7.36
C HIS A 9 -15.38 6.70 -6.99
N LEU A 10 -14.23 6.10 -7.31
CA LEU A 10 -12.91 6.56 -6.87
C LEU A 10 -12.65 8.03 -7.19
N GLU A 11 -12.49 8.83 -6.14
CA GLU A 11 -11.98 10.19 -6.16
C GLU A 11 -10.53 10.20 -5.64
N VAL A 12 -9.67 11.04 -6.24
CA VAL A 12 -8.25 11.15 -5.86
C VAL A 12 -7.88 12.63 -5.82
N GLU A 13 -7.61 13.12 -4.62
CA GLU A 13 -7.12 14.48 -4.38
C GLU A 13 -5.59 14.48 -4.29
N GLY A 14 -4.94 15.54 -4.79
CA GLY A 14 -3.49 15.69 -4.66
C GLY A 14 -2.64 14.74 -5.50
N LEU A 15 -3.17 14.16 -6.58
CA LEU A 15 -2.42 13.26 -7.48
C LEU A 15 -1.14 13.90 -8.05
N ASP A 16 -1.13 15.22 -8.25
CA ASP A 16 0.04 15.94 -8.74
C ASP A 16 1.20 15.99 -7.73
N ASN A 17 0.94 15.74 -6.43
CA ASN A 17 2.00 15.56 -5.43
C ASN A 17 2.84 14.30 -5.71
N LEU A 18 2.24 13.25 -6.29
CA LEU A 18 2.96 12.05 -6.67
C LEU A 18 3.90 12.31 -7.86
N LYS A 19 3.48 13.12 -8.83
CA LYS A 19 4.33 13.56 -9.95
C LYS A 19 5.46 14.49 -9.47
N ALA A 20 5.15 15.38 -8.52
CA ALA A 20 6.11 16.30 -7.91
C ALA A 20 7.14 15.59 -7.00
N ALA A 21 6.89 14.35 -6.58
CA ALA A 21 7.79 13.58 -5.73
C ALA A 21 9.08 13.11 -6.45
N GLY A 22 9.12 13.21 -7.79
CA GLY A 22 10.28 12.81 -8.60
C GLY A 22 10.39 11.29 -8.79
N PRO A 23 11.56 10.78 -9.23
CA PRO A 23 11.76 9.37 -9.49
C PRO A 23 11.81 8.54 -8.20
N ALA A 24 11.41 7.28 -8.28
CA ALA A 24 11.42 6.32 -7.17
C ALA A 24 10.78 6.82 -5.84
N PRO A 25 9.55 7.38 -5.86
CA PRO A 25 8.88 7.83 -4.65
C PRO A 25 8.50 6.66 -3.75
N ILE A 26 8.44 6.92 -2.44
CA ILE A 26 8.00 5.95 -1.43
C ILE A 26 6.54 6.28 -1.08
N LEU A 27 5.59 5.54 -1.67
CA LEU A 27 4.16 5.67 -1.38
C LEU A 27 3.85 4.97 -0.05
N ALA A 28 3.58 5.75 0.98
CA ALA A 28 3.25 5.26 2.32
C ALA A 28 1.73 5.33 2.56
N LEU A 29 1.04 4.18 2.51
CA LEU A 29 -0.42 4.11 2.59
C LEU A 29 -0.90 3.49 3.92
N ASN A 30 -1.95 4.03 4.53
CA ASN A 30 -2.68 3.32 5.59
C ASN A 30 -3.32 2.04 5.04
N HIS A 31 -3.54 1.04 5.90
CA HIS A 31 -4.02 -0.28 5.45
C HIS A 31 -5.38 -0.63 6.07
N VAL A 32 -6.44 -0.53 5.27
CA VAL A 32 -7.84 -0.70 5.65
C VAL A 32 -8.51 -1.94 5.03
N SER A 33 -7.99 -2.45 3.90
CA SER A 33 -8.60 -3.55 3.13
C SER A 33 -7.58 -4.32 2.29
N PHE A 34 -7.89 -5.57 1.88
CA PHE A 34 -7.10 -6.25 0.85
C PHE A 34 -7.19 -5.58 -0.55
N LEU A 35 -8.15 -4.66 -0.74
CA LEU A 35 -8.29 -3.87 -1.98
C LEU A 35 -7.25 -2.73 -2.09
N ASP A 36 -6.56 -2.38 -1.01
CA ASP A 36 -5.62 -1.24 -0.97
C ASP A 36 -4.42 -1.43 -1.90
N GLY A 37 -3.88 -2.65 -1.99
CA GLY A 37 -2.78 -2.99 -2.90
C GLY A 37 -3.18 -2.82 -4.37
N PRO A 38 -4.28 -3.45 -4.82
CA PRO A 38 -4.85 -3.21 -6.15
C PRO A 38 -5.24 -1.76 -6.43
N LEU A 39 -5.62 -0.97 -5.40
CA LEU A 39 -5.87 0.47 -5.56
C LEU A 39 -4.56 1.24 -5.81
N ALA A 40 -3.51 0.96 -5.03
CA ALA A 40 -2.20 1.60 -5.14
C ALA A 40 -1.55 1.40 -6.53
N LEU A 41 -1.73 0.22 -7.15
CA LEU A 41 -1.37 -0.05 -8.55
C LEU A 41 -2.01 0.92 -9.56
N THR A 42 -3.02 1.70 -9.17
CA THR A 42 -3.74 2.63 -10.05
C THR A 42 -3.46 4.10 -9.77
N LEU A 43 -2.57 4.39 -8.82
CA LEU A 43 -2.15 5.75 -8.46
C LEU A 43 -0.91 6.21 -9.23
N THR A 44 -0.03 5.27 -9.61
CA THR A 44 1.21 5.50 -10.34
C THR A 44 1.16 4.91 -11.75
N ASP A 45 1.80 5.56 -12.71
CA ASP A 45 1.99 5.04 -14.08
C ASP A 45 3.22 4.11 -14.18
N GLU A 46 4.18 4.25 -13.26
CA GLU A 46 5.34 3.36 -13.10
C GLU A 46 4.97 2.12 -12.27
N GLU A 47 5.50 0.93 -12.59
CA GLU A 47 5.27 -0.31 -11.84
C GLU A 47 5.99 -0.31 -10.47
N PRO A 48 5.28 -0.11 -9.35
CA PRO A 48 5.94 0.01 -8.05
C PRO A 48 6.24 -1.38 -7.47
N VAL A 49 7.27 -1.47 -6.64
CA VAL A 49 7.53 -2.66 -5.83
C VAL A 49 6.74 -2.58 -4.53
N PHE A 50 6.00 -3.65 -4.21
CA PHE A 50 5.21 -3.75 -2.98
C PHE A 50 5.98 -4.42 -1.85
N ALA A 51 6.10 -3.72 -0.74
CA ALA A 51 6.50 -4.27 0.55
C ALA A 51 5.34 -5.08 1.17
N ILE A 52 5.38 -6.42 1.09
CA ILE A 52 4.31 -7.33 1.56
C ILE A 52 4.85 -8.24 2.67
N ASP A 53 4.05 -8.51 3.71
CA ASP A 53 4.40 -9.52 4.72
C ASP A 53 4.63 -10.91 4.09
N HIS A 54 5.71 -11.57 4.49
CA HIS A 54 6.12 -12.89 3.99
C HIS A 54 5.02 -13.96 4.11
N THR A 55 4.22 -13.95 5.18
CA THR A 55 3.13 -14.91 5.39
C THR A 55 2.00 -14.68 4.40
N ILE A 56 1.65 -13.42 4.15
CA ILE A 56 0.65 -13.03 3.15
C ILE A 56 1.13 -13.38 1.74
N ALA A 57 2.41 -13.14 1.42
CA ALA A 57 3.00 -13.48 0.13
C ALA A 57 2.97 -14.99 -0.20
N GLN A 58 2.94 -15.87 0.82
CA GLN A 58 2.79 -17.32 0.63
C GLN A 58 1.34 -17.79 0.44
N ALA A 59 0.34 -16.94 0.68
CA ALA A 59 -1.06 -17.33 0.61
C ALA A 59 -1.51 -17.61 -0.84
N TRP A 60 -2.23 -18.72 -1.05
CA TRP A 60 -2.64 -19.16 -2.39
C TRP A 60 -3.48 -18.11 -3.14
N TRP A 61 -4.32 -17.35 -2.42
CA TRP A 61 -5.19 -16.31 -2.95
C TRP A 61 -4.44 -15.02 -3.31
N MET A 62 -3.19 -14.84 -2.86
CA MET A 62 -2.31 -13.74 -3.29
C MET A 62 -1.62 -14.01 -4.62
N LYS A 63 -1.52 -15.28 -5.06
CA LYS A 63 -0.84 -15.65 -6.33
C LYS A 63 -1.29 -14.85 -7.57
N PRO A 64 -2.57 -14.50 -7.77
CA PRO A 64 -2.98 -13.65 -8.88
C PRO A 64 -2.42 -12.22 -8.79
N PHE A 65 -2.40 -11.62 -7.59
CA PHE A 65 -1.82 -10.30 -7.37
C PHE A 65 -0.31 -10.29 -7.58
N LEU A 66 0.40 -11.32 -7.08
CA LEU A 66 1.85 -11.49 -7.25
C LEU A 66 2.29 -11.76 -8.70
N LYS A 67 1.36 -12.02 -9.62
CA LYS A 67 1.62 -12.08 -11.07
C LYS A 67 1.47 -10.74 -11.78
N LEU A 68 0.79 -9.77 -11.14
CA LEU A 68 0.48 -8.45 -11.69
C LEU A 68 1.32 -7.34 -11.04
N ALA A 69 1.77 -7.54 -9.81
CA ALA A 69 2.56 -6.59 -9.04
C ALA A 69 3.94 -7.17 -8.71
N ARG A 70 4.99 -6.35 -8.88
CA ARG A 70 6.33 -6.65 -8.36
C ARG A 70 6.25 -6.63 -6.83
N ALA A 71 6.36 -7.79 -6.19
CA ALA A 71 6.24 -7.91 -4.74
C ALA A 71 7.55 -8.36 -4.10
N LEU A 72 7.96 -7.68 -3.03
CA LEU A 72 9.05 -8.10 -2.17
C LEU A 72 8.49 -8.61 -0.83
N PRO A 73 8.62 -9.92 -0.54
CA PRO A 73 8.28 -10.48 0.76
C PRO A 73 9.24 -9.94 1.83
N LEU A 74 8.69 -9.21 2.81
CA LEU A 74 9.41 -8.69 3.96
C LEU A 74 9.03 -9.46 5.22
N ASN A 75 9.97 -9.51 6.17
CA ASN A 75 9.66 -9.85 7.55
C ASN A 75 10.08 -8.64 8.40
N PRO A 76 9.14 -7.92 9.05
CA PRO A 76 9.44 -6.73 9.85
C PRO A 76 10.45 -6.96 10.99
N ALA A 77 10.61 -8.21 11.45
CA ALA A 77 11.58 -8.57 12.49
C ALA A 77 13.01 -8.82 11.95
N LYS A 78 13.26 -8.70 10.64
CA LYS A 78 14.57 -9.00 10.02
C LYS A 78 15.18 -7.75 9.33
N PRO A 79 16.33 -7.23 9.81
CA PRO A 79 16.99 -6.05 9.23
C PRO A 79 17.41 -6.17 7.76
N MET A 80 17.58 -7.40 7.25
CA MET A 80 17.91 -7.64 5.84
C MET A 80 16.79 -7.22 4.88
N SER A 81 15.55 -7.11 5.36
CA SER A 81 14.40 -6.66 4.56
C SER A 81 14.56 -5.19 4.12
N THR A 82 14.93 -4.30 5.05
CA THR A 82 15.16 -2.86 4.80
C THR A 82 16.29 -2.62 3.80
N ARG A 83 17.39 -3.40 3.86
CA ARG A 83 18.51 -3.27 2.91
C ARG A 83 18.09 -3.54 1.46
N THR A 84 17.14 -4.44 1.23
CA THR A 84 16.63 -4.73 -0.10
C THR A 84 15.73 -3.60 -0.61
N LEU A 85 14.89 -3.02 0.26
CA LEU A 85 14.09 -1.83 -0.08
C LEU A 85 14.96 -0.64 -0.49
N ILE A 86 16.05 -0.37 0.26
CA ILE A 86 17.02 0.69 -0.07
C ILE A 86 17.58 0.48 -1.49
N LYS A 87 17.96 -0.76 -1.84
CA LYS A 87 18.51 -1.08 -3.17
C LYS A 87 17.50 -0.90 -4.30
N ILE A 88 16.22 -1.24 -4.06
CA ILE A 88 15.13 -1.09 -5.04
C ILE A 88 14.94 0.40 -5.36
N VAL A 89 14.77 1.21 -4.31
CA VAL A 89 14.56 2.66 -4.45
C VAL A 89 15.80 3.36 -5.04
N GLN A 90 17.01 2.96 -4.64
CA GLN A 90 18.27 3.41 -5.30
C GLN A 90 18.38 2.96 -6.77
N GLY A 91 17.71 1.88 -7.16
CA GLY A 91 17.65 1.39 -8.54
C GLY A 91 16.69 2.19 -9.44
N GLY A 92 15.96 3.16 -8.90
CA GLY A 92 14.96 3.95 -9.62
C GLY A 92 13.53 3.42 -9.52
N ASP A 93 13.30 2.32 -8.81
CA ASP A 93 11.97 1.72 -8.65
C ASP A 93 11.14 2.41 -7.55
N PRO A 94 9.89 2.84 -7.82
CA PRO A 94 8.98 3.30 -6.78
C PRO A 94 8.66 2.20 -5.76
N LEU A 95 8.44 2.59 -4.50
CA LEU A 95 8.14 1.67 -3.41
C LEU A 95 6.75 1.95 -2.84
N VAL A 96 5.85 0.98 -2.93
CA VAL A 96 4.60 0.96 -2.16
C VAL A 96 4.82 0.23 -0.84
N ILE A 97 4.57 0.92 0.27
CA ILE A 97 4.67 0.38 1.62
C ILE A 97 3.43 0.71 2.46
N PHE A 98 2.93 -0.31 3.15
CA PHE A 98 1.90 -0.17 4.19
C PHE A 98 2.61 -0.17 5.54
N PRO A 99 2.94 1.00 6.14
CA PRO A 99 3.83 1.04 7.29
C PRO A 99 3.16 0.54 8.57
N GLU A 100 1.86 0.22 8.57
CA GLU A 100 1.19 -0.54 9.64
C GLU A 100 1.51 -2.04 9.63
N GLY A 101 2.01 -2.57 8.50
CA GLY A 101 2.37 -3.99 8.30
C GLY A 101 1.20 -4.98 8.26
N ARG A 102 -0.04 -4.51 8.45
CA ARG A 102 -1.27 -5.32 8.55
C ARG A 102 -2.51 -4.44 8.35
N ILE A 103 -3.59 -5.03 7.85
CA ILE A 103 -4.91 -4.39 7.77
C ILE A 103 -5.41 -4.05 9.18
N THR A 104 -5.92 -2.83 9.36
CA THR A 104 -6.53 -2.37 10.61
C THR A 104 -7.70 -3.25 11.06
N VAL A 105 -7.74 -3.49 12.37
CA VAL A 105 -8.82 -4.22 13.05
C VAL A 105 -9.66 -3.31 13.95
N THR A 106 -9.28 -2.03 14.08
CA THR A 106 -9.95 -1.03 14.92
C THR A 106 -10.64 0.07 14.11
N GLY A 107 -10.27 0.25 12.83
CA GLY A 107 -10.75 1.34 11.97
C GLY A 107 -9.97 2.65 12.14
N GLY A 108 -9.06 2.72 13.11
CA GLY A 108 -8.07 3.79 13.23
C GLY A 108 -6.69 3.38 12.70
N LEU A 109 -5.79 4.35 12.63
CA LEU A 109 -4.36 4.13 12.36
C LEU A 109 -3.74 3.29 13.50
N MET A 110 -3.04 2.21 13.16
CA MET A 110 -2.29 1.41 14.14
C MET A 110 -0.84 1.89 14.28
N LYS A 111 -0.02 1.14 15.03
CA LYS A 111 1.43 1.36 15.11
C LYS A 111 2.05 1.39 13.71
N VAL A 112 2.61 2.53 13.36
CA VAL A 112 3.44 2.76 12.18
C VAL A 112 4.87 2.26 12.46
N TYR A 113 5.44 1.49 11.55
CA TYR A 113 6.84 1.07 11.56
C TYR A 113 7.70 2.07 10.78
N ASP A 114 8.95 2.21 11.22
CA ASP A 114 9.97 3.15 10.74
C ASP A 114 10.58 2.79 9.37
N GLY A 115 10.24 1.63 8.81
CA GLY A 115 10.82 1.13 7.55
C GLY A 115 10.74 2.12 6.38
N ALA A 116 9.62 2.83 6.21
CA ALA A 116 9.49 3.86 5.16
C ALA A 116 10.46 5.04 5.38
N ALA A 117 10.57 5.51 6.63
CA ALA A 117 11.46 6.61 7.00
C ALA A 117 12.94 6.23 6.86
N MET A 118 13.32 5.00 7.27
CA MET A 118 14.69 4.51 7.09
C MET A 118 15.09 4.34 5.63
N VAL A 119 14.17 3.97 4.73
CA VAL A 119 14.47 3.90 3.29
C VAL A 119 14.63 5.32 2.74
N ALA A 120 13.74 6.25 3.07
CA ALA A 120 13.83 7.65 2.65
C ALA A 120 15.16 8.31 3.08
N ASP A 121 15.52 8.19 4.36
CA ASP A 121 16.78 8.70 4.94
C ASP A 121 18.05 8.11 4.27
N LYS A 122 17.97 6.89 3.71
CA LYS A 122 19.10 6.20 3.07
C LYS A 122 19.15 6.33 1.56
N THR A 123 18.09 6.82 0.93
CA THR A 123 17.99 6.99 -0.53
C THR A 123 17.86 8.44 -0.97
N GLY A 124 17.39 9.33 -0.09
CA GLY A 124 16.99 10.70 -0.44
C GLY A 124 15.63 10.77 -1.14
N SER A 125 14.93 9.65 -1.35
CA SER A 125 13.64 9.63 -2.03
C SER A 125 12.52 10.22 -1.20
N MET A 126 11.61 10.92 -1.88
CA MET A 126 10.45 11.54 -1.26
C MET A 126 9.44 10.49 -0.77
N VAL A 127 8.96 10.66 0.46
CA VAL A 127 7.82 9.89 0.99
C VAL A 127 6.54 10.62 0.62
N VAL A 128 5.66 9.95 -0.11
CA VAL A 128 4.31 10.43 -0.45
C VAL A 128 3.31 9.73 0.46
N PRO A 129 2.79 10.40 1.51
CA PRO A 129 1.75 9.83 2.34
C PRO A 129 0.43 9.79 1.55
N VAL A 130 -0.23 8.63 1.53
CA VAL A 130 -1.54 8.46 0.89
C VAL A 130 -2.55 7.98 1.92
N ARG A 131 -3.68 8.68 2.01
CA ARG A 131 -4.83 8.22 2.81
C ARG A 131 -5.83 7.52 1.90
N ILE A 132 -6.16 6.28 2.25
CA ILE A 132 -7.29 5.52 1.75
C ILE A 132 -8.42 5.64 2.77
N ASP A 133 -9.60 6.07 2.31
CA ASP A 133 -10.86 6.07 3.07
C ASP A 133 -11.90 5.20 2.33
N GLY A 134 -13.02 4.86 2.97
CA GLY A 134 -14.09 4.07 2.36
C GLY A 134 -13.85 2.57 2.22
N LEU A 135 -12.65 2.11 1.86
CA LEU A 135 -12.36 0.68 1.65
C LEU A 135 -12.50 -0.17 2.92
N GLU A 136 -12.44 0.41 4.13
CA GLU A 136 -12.76 -0.27 5.38
C GLU A 136 -14.22 -0.78 5.45
N LYS A 137 -15.11 -0.14 4.69
CA LYS A 137 -16.53 -0.53 4.57
C LYS A 137 -16.73 -1.73 3.64
N SER A 138 -15.70 -2.19 2.92
CA SER A 138 -15.80 -3.29 1.95
C SER A 138 -15.80 -4.69 2.58
N TYR A 139 -16.24 -5.68 1.80
CA TYR A 139 -16.10 -7.13 2.06
C TYR A 139 -14.67 -7.57 2.43
N PHE A 140 -13.66 -6.84 1.93
CA PHE A 140 -12.25 -7.21 1.97
C PHE A 140 -11.47 -6.57 3.14
N SER A 141 -12.16 -5.87 4.03
CA SER A 141 -11.60 -5.31 5.26
C SER A 141 -11.88 -6.19 6.48
N ARG A 142 -11.05 -6.11 7.53
CA ARG A 142 -11.18 -6.96 8.74
C ARG A 142 -12.27 -6.50 9.76
N LEU A 143 -12.96 -5.38 9.55
CA LEU A 143 -13.79 -4.67 10.56
C LEU A 143 -15.21 -5.21 10.94
N THR A 144 -15.49 -6.51 10.84
CA THR A 144 -16.78 -7.15 11.23
C THR A 144 -18.07 -6.49 10.66
N SER A 145 -18.98 -6.03 11.52
CA SER A 145 -20.15 -5.13 11.28
C SER A 145 -20.40 -4.19 12.48
N GLN A 146 -19.70 -4.42 13.60
CA GLN A 146 -19.79 -3.64 14.84
C GLN A 146 -19.03 -2.31 14.73
N HIS A 147 -17.97 -2.28 13.92
CA HIS A 147 -17.15 -1.08 13.71
C HIS A 147 -17.67 -0.23 12.55
N VAL A 148 -18.21 -0.84 11.48
CA VAL A 148 -18.65 -0.11 10.29
C VAL A 148 -19.77 -0.81 9.53
N ARG A 149 -20.69 -0.02 8.95
CA ARG A 149 -21.75 -0.55 8.07
C ARG A 149 -21.14 -0.99 6.72
N ARG A 150 -21.08 -2.30 6.51
CA ARG A 150 -20.56 -2.91 5.27
C ARG A 150 -21.33 -2.47 4.02
N ARG A 151 -20.61 -2.37 2.91
CA ARG A 151 -21.12 -2.11 1.55
C ARG A 151 -20.35 -2.99 0.56
N LEU A 152 -21.01 -3.42 -0.51
CA LEU A 152 -20.33 -4.14 -1.61
C LEU A 152 -19.34 -3.21 -2.32
N PHE A 153 -19.81 -2.03 -2.69
CA PHE A 153 -19.02 -0.98 -3.32
C PHE A 153 -19.14 0.33 -2.51
N PRO A 154 -18.34 0.50 -1.45
CA PRO A 154 -18.21 1.81 -0.81
C PRO A 154 -17.51 2.79 -1.76
N LYS A 155 -17.91 4.08 -1.67
CA LYS A 155 -17.13 5.19 -2.25
C LYS A 155 -15.74 5.22 -1.61
N VAL A 156 -14.72 5.50 -2.40
CA VAL A 156 -13.29 5.62 -2.04
C VAL A 156 -12.80 7.00 -2.47
#